data_AF-M1KD78-F1
#
_entry.id   AF-M1KD78-F1
#
_cell.length_a   1.000
_cell.length_b   1.000
_cell.length_c   1.000
_cell.angle_alpha   90.00
_cell.angle_beta   90.00
_cell.angle_gamma   90.00
#
_symmetry.space_group_name_H-M   'P 1'
#
loop_
_entity.id
_entity.type
_entity.pdbx_description
1 polymer ?
#
loop_
_entity_poly.entity_id
_entity_poly.type
_entity_poly.pdbx_seq_one_letter_code
_entity_poly.pdbx_strand_id
1 'polypeptide(L)' 'MDRLDYVSMMCNEHAYVRAIETLMGIEAPERAQYIRTMYDEITRILNHLMWLGSNALDLGAMAVMLYAFRE' A
#
# COMPACT_ATOMS: atom_id res chain seq x y z
N MET A 1 -3.21 -0.31 12.21
CA MET A 1 -1.73 -0.27 12.03
C MET A 1 -1.27 0.75 11.00
N ASP A 2 -2.19 1.49 10.38
CA ASP A 2 -1.98 2.42 9.27
C ASP A 2 -0.82 3.42 9.35
N ARG A 3 -0.34 3.71 10.56
CA ARG A 3 0.73 4.70 10.80
C ARG A 3 2.12 4.09 10.97
N LEU A 4 2.26 2.76 10.97
CA LEU A 4 3.58 2.13 11.04
C LEU A 4 4.35 2.32 9.74
N ASP A 5 3.74 1.94 8.62
CA ASP A 5 4.16 2.39 7.30
C ASP A 5 3.01 3.23 6.72
N TYR A 6 3.24 4.54 6.76
CA TYR A 6 2.28 5.57 6.36
C TYR A 6 2.15 5.71 4.84
N VAL A 7 2.95 4.98 4.06
CA VAL A 7 2.87 4.93 2.60
C VAL A 7 2.08 3.70 2.16
N SER A 8 2.22 2.56 2.87
CA SER A 8 1.51 1.31 2.56
C SER A 8 0.29 1.02 3.46
N MET A 9 -0.58 2.02 3.58
CA MET A 9 -1.78 2.04 4.45
C MET A 9 -2.63 0.75 4.39
N MET A 10 -3.18 0.43 3.21
CA MET A 10 -4.11 -0.70 3.06
C MET A 10 -3.44 -2.05 3.28
N CYS A 11 -2.17 -2.21 2.89
CA CYS A 11 -1.45 -3.47 3.09
C CYS A 11 -1.24 -3.77 4.58
N ASN A 12 -0.95 -2.73 5.39
CA ASN A 12 -0.82 -2.86 6.84
C ASN A 12 -2.14 -3.22 7.52
N GLU A 13 -3.22 -2.56 7.13
CA GLU A 13 -4.56 -2.89 7.65
C GLU A 13 -5.00 -4.28 7.20
N HIS A 14 -4.71 -4.67 5.96
CA HIS A 14 -5.04 -5.99 5.45
C HIS A 14 -4.28 -7.10 6.21
N ALA A 15 -2.97 -6.94 6.44
CA ALA A 15 -2.20 -7.88 7.24
C ALA A 15 -2.75 -8.02 8.67
N TYR A 16 -3.15 -6.90 9.29
CA TYR A 16 -3.75 -6.88 10.63
C TYR A 16 -5.11 -7.60 10.67
N VAL A 17 -5.98 -7.30 9.72
CA VAL A 17 -7.30 -7.94 9.60
C VAL A 17 -7.17 -9.44 9.32
N ARG A 18 -6.24 -9.86 8.46
CA ARG A 18 -6.00 -11.29 8.17
C ARG A 18 -5.49 -12.05 9.40
N ALA A 19 -4.66 -11.43 10.23
CA ALA A 19 -4.23 -12.04 11.50
C ALA A 19 -5.44 -12.28 12.43
N ILE A 20 -6.34 -11.30 12.55
CA ILE A 20 -7.56 -11.44 13.37
C ILE A 20 -8.51 -12.49 12.80
N GLU A 21 -8.77 -12.46 11.49
CA GLU A 21 -9.62 -13.43 10.80
C GLU A 21 -9.12 -14.87 11.00
N THR A 22 -7.80 -15.06 10.93
CA THR A 22 -7.16 -16.36 11.15
C THR A 22 -7.31 -16.83 12.60
N LEU A 23 -7.17 -15.93 13.57
CA LEU A 23 -7.37 -16.24 14.99
C LEU A 23 -8.83 -16.59 15.32
N MET A 24 -9.79 -15.97 14.64
CA MET A 24 -11.21 -16.21 14.83
C MET A 24 -11.77 -17.36 13.96
N GLY A 25 -11.00 -17.85 12.99
CA GLY A 25 -11.44 -18.91 12.06
C GLY A 25 -12.55 -18.47 11.12
N ILE A 26 -12.61 -17.19 10.76
CA ILE A 26 -13.66 -16.60 9.90
C ILE A 26 -13.06 -16.27 8.54
N GLU A 27 -13.82 -16.50 7.47
CA GLU A 27 -13.43 -16.10 6.11
C GLU A 27 -14.27 -14.92 5.62
N ALA A 28 -13.60 -13.92 5.04
CA ALA A 28 -14.27 -12.79 4.40
C ALA A 28 -14.98 -13.24 3.11
N PRO A 29 -16.14 -12.64 2.77
CA PRO A 29 -16.87 -12.99 1.55
C PRO A 29 -16.03 -12.73 0.30
N GLU A 30 -16.26 -13.51 -0.76
CA GLU A 30 -15.44 -13.50 -1.99
C GLU A 30 -15.26 -12.09 -2.58
N ARG A 31 -16.33 -11.29 -2.62
CA ARG A 31 -16.27 -9.88 -3.08
C ARG A 31 -15.29 -9.04 -2.25
N ALA A 32 -15.23 -9.25 -0.94
CA ALA A 32 -14.30 -8.50 -0.08
C ALA A 32 -12.85 -8.90 -0.34
N GLN A 33 -12.59 -10.17 -0.65
CA GLN A 33 -11.25 -10.64 -1.00
C GLN A 33 -10.75 -9.95 -2.29
N TYR A 34 -11.57 -9.88 -3.34
CA TYR A 34 -11.20 -9.17 -4.57
C TYR A 34 -10.93 -7.68 -4.36
N ILE A 35 -11.78 -7.01 -3.56
CA ILE A 35 -11.57 -5.59 -3.24
C ILE A 35 -10.26 -5.39 -2.49
N ARG A 36 -9.97 -6.22 -1.48
CA ARG A 36 -8.71 -6.14 -0.73
C ARG A 36 -7.50 -6.30 -1.64
N THR A 37 -7.49 -7.34 -2.48
CA THR A 37 -6.40 -7.56 -3.44
C THR A 37 -6.23 -6.38 -4.40
N MET A 38 -7.34 -5.82 -4.92
CA MET A 38 -7.27 -4.64 -5.79
C MET A 38 -6.64 -3.44 -5.09
N TYR A 39 -7.04 -3.14 -3.86
CA TYR A 39 -6.47 -2.03 -3.09
C TYR A 39 -5.03 -2.29 -2.64
N ASP A 40 -4.65 -3.54 -2.38
CA ASP A 40 -3.26 -3.91 -2.08
C ASP A 40 -2.36 -3.62 -3.29
N GLU A 41 -2.79 -3.94 -4.50
CA GLU A 41 -2.04 -3.65 -5.73
C GLU A 41 -1.91 -2.14 -5.97
N ILE A 42 -2.97 -1.37 -5.76
CA ILE A 42 -2.91 0.10 -5.88
C ILE A 42 -1.92 0.69 -4.86
N THR A 43 -1.99 0.22 -3.61
CA THR A 43 -1.12 0.68 -2.53
C THR A 43 0.35 0.28 -2.77
N ARG A 44 0.58 -0.88 -3.40
CA ARG A 44 1.92 -1.30 -3.84
C ARG A 44 2.51 -0.37 -4.90
N ILE A 45 1.71 0.01 -5.90
CA ILE A 45 2.14 0.97 -6.93
C ILE A 45 2.48 2.32 -6.28
N LEU A 46 1.62 2.82 -5.39
CA LEU A 46 1.85 4.06 -4.66
C LEU A 46 3.15 4.00 -3.84
N ASN A 47 3.42 2.88 -3.17
CA ASN A 47 4.67 2.70 -2.43
C ASN A 47 5.90 2.73 -3.34
N HIS A 48 5.84 2.06 -4.51
CA HIS A 48 6.93 2.11 -5.48
C HIS A 48 7.13 3.49 -6.10
N LEU A 49 6.06 4.24 -6.36
CA LEU A 49 6.16 5.63 -6.84
C LEU A 49 6.79 6.55 -5.79
N MET A 50 6.42 6.39 -4.51
CA MET A 50 7.03 7.13 -3.41
C MET A 50 8.52 6.80 -3.27
N TRP A 51 8.88 5.53 -3.35
CA TRP A 51 10.27 5.08 -3.31
C TRP A 51 11.08 5.67 -4.47
N LEU A 52 10.57 5.59 -5.70
CA LEU A 52 11.23 6.08 -6.90
C LEU A 52 11.35 7.61 -6.91
N GLY A 53 10.28 8.32 -6.51
CA GLY A 53 10.29 9.78 -6.38
C GLY A 53 11.27 10.27 -5.33
N SER A 54 11.31 9.63 -4.15
CA SER A 54 12.22 10.00 -3.07
C SER A 54 13.68 9.68 -3.42
N ASN A 55 13.97 8.50 -3.97
CA ASN A 55 15.33 8.15 -4.40
C ASN A 55 15.83 9.09 -5.51
N ALA A 56 14.97 9.42 -6.48
CA ALA A 56 15.34 10.36 -7.53
C ALA A 56 15.60 11.76 -6.97
N LEU A 57 14.82 12.21 -5.99
CA LEU A 57 15.04 13.49 -5.30
C LEU A 57 16.38 13.50 -4.55
N ASP A 58 16.72 12.44 -3.83
CA ASP A 58 17.99 12.32 -3.11
C ASP A 58 19.21 12.36 -4.05
N LEU A 59 19.05 11.87 -5.29
CA LEU A 59 20.04 11.98 -6.36
C LEU A 59 20.04 13.34 -7.09
N GLY A 60 19.11 14.23 -6.76
CA GLY A 60 18.98 15.59 -7.33
C GLY A 60 18.01 15.73 -8.50
N ALA A 61 17.28 14.67 -8.89
CA ALA A 61 16.33 14.67 -10.00
C ALA A 61 14.90 15.04 -9.55
N MET A 62 14.67 16.33 -9.28
CA MET A 62 13.40 16.86 -8.74
C MET A 62 12.17 16.63 -9.65
N ALA A 63 12.35 16.59 -10.98
CA ALA A 63 11.25 16.39 -11.92
C ALA A 63 10.56 15.03 -11.74
N VAL A 64 11.33 13.98 -11.44
CA VAL A 64 10.82 12.61 -11.28
C VAL A 64 9.87 12.51 -10.09
N MET A 65 10.20 13.20 -8.98
CA MET A 65 9.31 13.29 -7.82
C MET A 65 7.96 13.91 -8.19
N LEU A 66 7.97 15.03 -8.93
CA LEU A 66 6.73 15.73 -9.30
C LEU A 66 5.83 14.87 -10.21
N TYR A 67 6.41 14.09 -11.12
CA TYR A 67 5.64 13.15 -11.93
C TYR A 67 5.13 11.97 -11.10
N ALA A 68 5.94 11.42 -10.19
CA ALA A 68 5.55 10.31 -9.32
C ALA A 68 4.42 10.66 -8.34
N PHE A 69 4.28 11.94 -7.95
CA PHE A 69 3.18 12.43 -7.10
C PHE A 69 1.91 12.81 -7.88
N ARG A 70 1.99 12.91 -9.21
CA ARG A 70 0.84 13.20 -10.06
C ARG A 70 0.02 11.94 -10.37
N GLU A 71 0.70 10.84 -10.59
CA GLU A 71 0.11 9.50 -10.82
C GLU A 71 -0.50 8.93 -9.54
#